data_AF-A0A923WMI1-F1
#
_entry.id   AF-A0A923WMI1-F1
#
_cell.length_a   1.000
_cell.length_b   1.000
_cell.length_c   1.000
_cell.angle_alpha   90.00
_cell.angle_beta   90.00
_cell.angle_gamma   90.00
#
_symmetry.space_group_name_H-M   'P 1'
#
loop_
_entity.id
_entity.type
_entity.pdbx_description
1 polymer ?
#
loop_
_entity_poly.entity_id
_entity_poly.type
_entity_poly.pdbx_seq_one_letter_code
_entity_poly.pdbx_strand_id
1 'polypeptide(L)' 'MECMMNHPGKQEYLYKCSCTIDQIAREVDYNEYVEIATALRHQAMSGPRGAEFRDPGAVKAMASKYKVLQAKARKACFVQ' A
#
# COMPACT_ATOMS: atom_id res chain seq x y z
N MET A 1 -3.38 7.90 1.25
CA MET A 1 -4.68 8.33 0.65
C MET A 1 -5.32 7.31 -0.29
N GLU A 2 -4.59 6.32 -0.84
CA GLU A 2 -5.16 5.31 -1.78
C GLU A 2 -6.43 4.60 -1.25
N CYS A 3 -6.52 4.37 0.07
CA CYS A 3 -7.72 3.79 0.67
C CYS A 3 -8.98 4.65 0.44
N MET A 4 -8.92 5.96 0.71
CA MET A 4 -10.05 6.86 0.49
C MET A 4 -10.35 7.09 -0.99
N MET A 5 -9.33 7.04 -1.86
CA MET A 5 -9.52 7.13 -3.31
C MET A 5 -10.36 5.96 -3.86
N ASN A 6 -10.29 4.79 -3.23
CA ASN A 6 -11.12 3.63 -3.57
C ASN A 6 -12.55 3.71 -2.98
N HIS A 7 -12.81 4.67 -2.09
CA HIS A 7 -14.10 4.86 -1.41
C HIS A 7 -14.56 6.34 -1.47
N PRO A 8 -14.72 6.91 -2.67
CA PRO A 8 -15.07 8.32 -2.83
C PRO A 8 -16.45 8.64 -2.26
N GLY A 9 -16.56 9.79 -1.58
CA GLY A 9 -17.83 10.29 -1.04
C GLY A 9 -18.39 9.55 0.18
N LYS A 10 -17.67 8.54 0.72
CA LYS A 10 -18.14 7.75 1.86
C LYS A 10 -17.36 8.07 3.14
N GLN A 11 -17.97 8.91 3.97
CA GLN A 11 -17.35 9.40 5.22
C GLN A 11 -17.10 8.27 6.24
N GLU A 12 -17.89 7.20 6.20
CA GLU A 12 -17.71 5.98 7.00
C GLU A 12 -16.34 5.30 6.78
N TYR A 13 -15.73 5.46 5.59
CA TYR A 13 -14.42 4.89 5.30
C TYR A 13 -13.27 5.71 5.87
N LEU A 14 -13.51 6.94 6.34
CA LEU A 14 -12.48 7.77 6.97
C LEU A 14 -11.82 7.02 8.13
N TYR A 15 -12.64 6.48 9.05
CA TYR A 15 -12.15 5.74 10.21
C TYR A 15 -11.49 4.41 9.81
N LYS A 16 -12.08 3.68 8.86
CA LYS A 16 -11.52 2.40 8.37
C LYS A 16 -10.16 2.60 7.69
N CYS A 17 -10.03 3.65 6.89
CA CYS A 17 -8.79 4.00 6.22
C CYS A 17 -7.74 4.54 7.19
N SER A 18 -8.12 5.33 8.19
CA SER A 18 -7.21 5.76 9.27
C SER A 18 -6.64 4.54 10.01
N CYS A 19 -7.51 3.62 10.44
CA CYS A 19 -7.09 2.38 11.09
C CYS A 19 -6.10 1.59 10.22
N THR A 20 -6.31 1.53 8.91
CA THR A 20 -5.42 0.80 8.00
C THR A 20 -4.01 1.41 7.99
N ILE A 21 -3.91 2.74 8.01
CA ILE A 21 -2.63 3.45 8.07
C ILE A 21 -1.94 3.15 9.41
N ASP A 22 -2.68 3.21 10.52
CA ASP A 22 -2.15 2.93 11.85
C ASP A 22 -1.64 1.49 11.98
N GLN A 23 -2.33 0.51 11.39
CA GLN A 23 -1.88 -0.89 11.38
C GLN A 23 -0.60 -1.08 10.57
N ILE A 24 -0.47 -0.40 9.43
CA ILE A 24 0.77 -0.46 8.63
C ILE A 24 1.94 0.17 9.40
N ALA A 25 1.71 1.32 10.05
CA ALA A 25 2.72 2.02 10.83
C ALA A 25 3.23 1.24 12.06
N ARG A 26 2.50 0.22 12.52
CA ARG A 26 2.94 -0.69 13.60
C ARG A 26 3.86 -1.80 13.11
N GLU A 27 3.85 -2.11 11.81
CA GLU A 27 4.56 -3.26 11.24
C GLU A 27 5.88 -2.85 10.57
N VAL A 28 5.97 -1.60 10.10
CA VAL A 28 7.13 -1.06 9.38
C VAL A 28 7.39 0.38 9.81
N ASP A 29 8.65 0.79 9.79
CA ASP A 29 9.01 2.19 9.99
C ASP A 29 8.68 3.04 8.74
N TYR A 30 8.83 4.36 8.87
CA TYR A 30 8.49 5.30 7.80
C TYR A 30 9.34 5.11 6.54
N ASN A 31 10.64 4.85 6.68
CA ASN A 31 11.53 4.69 5.53
C ASN A 31 11.18 3.43 4.75
N GLU A 32 11.00 2.32 5.48
CA GLU A 32 10.57 1.07 4.86
C GLU A 32 9.19 1.22 4.20
N TYR A 33 8.23 1.89 4.86
CA TYR A 33 6.94 2.20 4.27
C TYR A 33 7.07 2.95 2.95
N VAL A 34 7.91 3.99 2.89
CA VAL A 34 8.13 4.78 1.67
C VAL A 34 8.70 3.89 0.57
N GLU A 35 9.70 3.06 0.86
CA GLU A 35 10.32 2.16 -0.12
C GLU A 35 9.31 1.17 -0.70
N ILE A 36 8.61 0.42 0.16
CA ILE A 36 7.69 -0.65 -0.28
C ILE A 36 6.43 -0.09 -0.94
N ALA A 37 5.94 1.08 -0.51
CA ALA A 37 4.81 1.76 -1.14
C ALA A 37 5.18 2.31 -2.51
N THR A 38 6.38 2.87 -2.65
CA THR A 38 6.93 3.37 -3.92
C THR A 38 7.12 2.21 -4.91
N ALA A 39 7.71 1.10 -4.43
CA ALA A 39 7.88 -0.13 -5.22
C ALA A 39 6.56 -0.60 -5.83
N LEU A 40 5.47 -0.61 -5.06
CA LEU A 40 4.16 -1.00 -5.57
C LEU A 40 3.55 0.03 -6.51
N ARG A 41 3.59 1.32 -6.15
CA ARG A 41 2.88 2.39 -6.88
C ARG A 41 3.38 2.55 -8.31
N HIS A 42 4.69 2.41 -8.53
CA HIS A 42 5.28 2.64 -9.84
C HIS A 42 5.27 1.41 -10.75
N GLN A 43 4.82 0.25 -10.27
CA GLN A 43 4.63 -0.93 -11.14
C GLN A 43 3.62 -0.68 -12.26
N ALA A 44 2.63 0.19 -12.04
CA ALA A 44 1.63 0.56 -13.05
C ALA A 44 2.13 1.60 -14.06
N MET A 45 3.35 2.15 -13.88
CA MET A 45 3.88 3.17 -14.80
C MET A 45 4.23 2.56 -16.16
N SER A 46 3.80 3.18 -17.25
CA SER A 46 4.12 2.71 -18.59
C SER A 46 5.57 3.03 -19.00
N GLY A 47 6.10 2.24 -19.94
CA GLY A 47 7.42 2.48 -20.54
C GLY A 47 8.61 1.95 -19.72
N PRO A 48 9.85 2.29 -20.15
CA PRO A 48 11.09 1.76 -19.56
C PRO A 48 11.25 2.10 -18.08
N ARG A 49 10.79 3.28 -17.66
CA ARG A 49 10.82 3.69 -16.24
C ARG A 49 9.96 2.82 -15.34
N GLY A 50 8.86 2.26 -15.85
CA GLY A 50 8.06 1.30 -15.10
C GLY A 50 8.68 -0.10 -15.06
N ALA A 51 9.52 -0.44 -16.04
CA ALA A 51 10.23 -1.71 -16.06
C ALA A 51 11.20 -1.82 -14.87
N GLU A 52 11.83 -0.70 -14.48
CA GLU A 52 12.67 -0.62 -13.27
C GLU A 52 11.94 -1.00 -11.98
N PHE A 53 10.62 -0.83 -11.92
CA PHE A 53 9.81 -1.21 -10.75
C PHE A 53 9.16 -2.60 -10.87
N ARG A 54 9.07 -3.15 -12.10
CA ARG A 54 8.47 -4.45 -12.38
C ARG A 54 9.49 -5.58 -12.49
N ASP A 55 10.68 -5.32 -13.00
CA ASP A 55 11.62 -6.37 -13.40
C ASP A 55 12.53 -6.84 -12.26
N PRO A 56 13.18 -5.95 -11.49
CA PRO A 56 14.10 -6.35 -10.43
C PRO A 56 13.41 -7.19 -9.35
N GLY A 57 13.99 -8.34 -9.02
CA GLY A 57 13.45 -9.26 -8.03
C GLY A 57 13.26 -8.63 -6.64
N ALA A 58 14.20 -7.77 -6.22
CA ALA A 58 14.11 -7.05 -4.96
C ALA A 58 12.90 -6.10 -4.92
N VAL A 59 12.66 -5.33 -6.00
CA VAL A 59 11.52 -4.40 -6.07
C VAL A 59 10.19 -5.16 -6.11
N LYS A 60 10.14 -6.30 -6.82
CA LYS A 60 8.99 -7.22 -6.76
C LYS A 60 8.71 -7.72 -5.34
N ALA A 61 9.75 -8.09 -4.59
CA ALA A 61 9.62 -8.55 -3.21
C ALA A 61 9.09 -7.43 -2.30
N MET A 62 9.60 -6.21 -2.43
CA MET A 62 9.10 -5.02 -1.72
C MET A 62 7.62 -4.76 -2.02
N ALA A 63 7.24 -4.75 -3.29
CA ALA A 63 5.84 -4.56 -3.71
C ALA A 63 4.92 -5.67 -3.17
N SER A 64 5.39 -6.92 -3.16
CA SER A 64 4.67 -8.06 -2.60
C SER A 64 4.48 -7.91 -1.09
N LYS A 65 5.53 -7.52 -0.35
CA LYS A 65 5.47 -7.23 1.09
C LYS A 65 4.41 -6.17 1.38
N TYR A 66 4.38 -5.09 0.61
CA TYR A 66 3.39 -4.04 0.81
C TYR A 66 1.95 -4.50 0.52
N LYS A 67 1.73 -5.34 -0.51
CA LYS A 67 0.40 -5.94 -0.78
C LYS A 67 -0.09 -6.78 0.41
N VAL A 68 0.80 -7.59 1.00
CA VAL A 68 0.47 -8.42 2.17
C VAL A 68 0.12 -7.54 3.38
N LEU A 69 0.91 -6.48 3.64
CA LEU A 69 0.62 -5.53 4.71
C LEU A 69 -0.74 -4.84 4.52
N GLN A 70 -1.03 -4.36 3.30
CA GLN A 70 -2.34 -3.78 3.00
C GLN A 70 -3.48 -4.77 3.23
N ALA A 71 -3.33 -6.03 2.82
CA ALA A 71 -4.35 -7.06 3.03
C ALA A 71 -4.58 -7.35 4.51
N LYS A 72 -3.50 -7.49 5.30
CA LYS A 72 -3.55 -7.68 6.76
C LYS A 72 -4.24 -6.50 7.45
N ALA A 73 -3.83 -5.27 7.14
CA ALA A 73 -4.39 -4.05 7.72
C ALA A 73 -5.87 -3.87 7.35
N ARG A 74 -6.25 -4.09 6.08
CA ARG A 74 -7.66 -4.05 5.65
C ARG A 74 -8.49 -5.09 6.38
N LYS A 75 -8.02 -6.33 6.50
CA LYS A 75 -8.73 -7.39 7.24
C LYS A 75 -8.98 -7.00 8.70
N ALA A 76 -8.04 -6.32 9.34
CA ALA A 76 -8.19 -5.88 10.73
C ALA A 76 -9.13 -4.67 10.89
N CYS A 77 -9.21 -3.78 9.89
CA CYS A 77 -9.90 -2.49 10.01
C CYS A 77 -11.25 -2.41 9.30
N PHE A 78 -11.52 -3.31 8.35
CA PHE A 78 -12.75 -3.34 7.55
C PHE A 78 -13.70 -4.45 8.02
N VAL A 79 -13.63 -4.78 9.31
CA VAL A 79 -14.57 -5.73 9.93
C VAL A 79 -15.98 -5.11 9.88
N GLN A 80 -16.94 -5.90 9.42
CA GLN A 80 -18.35 -5.53 9.28
C GLN A 80 -19.13 -6.00 10.50
#